data_AF-A0A831US11-F1
#
_entry.id   AF-A0A831US11-F1
#
_cell.length_a   1.000
_cell.length_b   1.000
_cell.length_c   1.000
_cell.angle_alpha   90.00
_cell.angle_beta   90.00
_cell.angle_gamma   90.00
#
_symmetry.space_group_name_H-M   'P 1'
#
loop_
_entity.id
_entity.type
_entity.pdbx_description
1 polymer ?
#
loop_
_entity_poly.entity_id
_entity_poly.type
_entity_poly.pdbx_seq_one_letter_code
_entity_poly.pdbx_strand_id
1 'polypeptide(L)'
;MASGEFQQVIELYGLLPLKEGQSPAYQTTYSYGQALLKSGREGEAAEVFRGLLVNLREQGHVEREFRLMQLVADIQFGIQNYDKAFERYIDIINRYAGLGENIDWARKQQSVISARNSRGIEVRNFAELMRSYLTYNPDRDGFKVFLRANRFLTDFPDSGVAPKVNHILYESRDRAETWFALVLQRINVLKGEKKYQEALQVIEQLPMDEMPEDKKELLETLSDELITAGYEEAEAKRLADEEAMQETWDSGQEYLRAKEYDRAIEVFSTLLDTTYAGRANDKIVEASQLAAQEDRRMAAEYFVESGKTNDVNSRIALLFKSRQLLLGILEKYPQSGLLDKTEKNLERIEDEIRSIDPDLLSDPEVEEDNRESMRRPAETMVNGIPIGKWKEQVQTGYPHE
;
A
#
# COMPACT_ATOMS: atom_id res chain seq x y z
N MET A 1 -3.93 -17.10 15.23
CA MET A 1 -4.98 -17.24 14.20
C MET A 1 -5.80 -15.97 14.24
N ALA A 2 -5.75 -15.19 13.16
CA ALA A 2 -6.46 -13.91 13.08
C ALA A 2 -7.98 -14.15 12.98
N SER A 3 -8.79 -13.14 13.30
CA SER A 3 -10.26 -13.24 13.25
C SER A 3 -10.81 -13.70 11.89
N GLY A 4 -10.13 -13.39 10.78
CA GLY A 4 -10.49 -13.85 9.43
C GLY A 4 -10.32 -15.36 9.21
N GLU A 5 -9.39 -16.01 9.92
CA GLU A 5 -9.16 -17.45 9.79
C GLU A 5 -10.28 -18.27 10.46
N PHE A 6 -10.92 -17.76 11.52
CA PHE A 6 -12.06 -18.44 12.15
C PHE A 6 -13.30 -18.44 11.26
N GLN A 7 -13.56 -17.34 10.54
CA GLN A 7 -14.67 -17.28 9.61
C GLN A 7 -14.47 -18.26 8.45
N GLN A 8 -13.25 -18.34 7.92
CA GLN A 8 -12.91 -19.32 6.88
C GLN A 8 -13.09 -20.76 7.36
N VAL A 9 -12.70 -21.09 8.59
CA VAL A 9 -12.93 -22.43 9.18
C VAL A 9 -14.42 -22.76 9.30
N ILE A 10 -15.26 -21.79 9.68
CA ILE A 10 -16.72 -21.95 9.77
C ILE A 10 -17.32 -22.26 8.39
N GLU A 11 -16.92 -21.52 7.37
CA GLU A 11 -17.41 -21.70 5.99
C GLU A 11 -16.98 -23.05 5.40
N LEU A 12 -15.70 -23.40 5.55
CA LEU A 12 -15.16 -24.66 5.02
C LEU A 12 -15.78 -25.89 5.70
N TYR A 13 -16.13 -25.79 6.98
CA TYR A 13 -16.79 -26.90 7.68
C TYR A 13 -18.17 -27.22 7.09
N GLY A 14 -18.93 -26.19 6.67
CA GLY A 14 -20.24 -26.38 6.03
C GLY A 14 -20.17 -27.00 4.63
N LEU A 15 -19.00 -26.96 3.98
CA LEU A 15 -18.77 -27.47 2.63
C LEU A 15 -18.13 -28.87 2.60
N LEU A 16 -17.97 -29.51 3.76
CA LEU A 16 -17.32 -30.82 3.83
C LEU A 16 -18.11 -31.87 3.02
N PRO A 17 -17.47 -32.60 2.08
CA PRO A 17 -18.12 -33.62 1.29
C PRO A 17 -18.30 -34.88 2.13
N LEU A 18 -19.36 -34.90 2.94
CA LEU A 18 -19.74 -36.06 3.76
C LEU A 18 -20.75 -36.92 3.01
N LYS A 19 -20.53 -38.24 3.01
CA LYS A 19 -21.57 -39.18 2.58
C LYS A 19 -22.65 -39.30 3.67
N GLU A 20 -23.83 -39.77 3.28
CA GLU A 20 -24.91 -40.03 4.22
C GLU A 20 -24.45 -40.95 5.38
N GLY A 21 -24.66 -40.50 6.62
CA GLY A 21 -24.20 -41.19 7.82
C GLY A 21 -22.73 -41.00 8.21
N GLN A 22 -21.94 -40.24 7.45
CA GLN A 22 -20.56 -39.88 7.85
C GLN A 22 -20.54 -38.61 8.69
N SER A 23 -19.81 -38.69 9.81
CA SER A 23 -19.47 -37.53 10.64
C SER A 23 -18.02 -37.10 10.37
N PRO A 24 -17.71 -35.79 10.38
CA PRO A 24 -16.34 -35.32 10.29
C PRO A 24 -15.46 -35.87 11.43
N ALA A 25 -14.15 -35.89 11.20
CA ALA A 25 -13.20 -36.30 12.22
C ALA A 25 -13.27 -35.38 13.45
N TYR A 26 -12.96 -35.93 14.64
CA TYR A 26 -12.97 -35.20 15.92
C TYR A 26 -12.25 -33.85 15.83
N GLN A 27 -11.03 -33.84 15.27
CA GLN A 27 -10.22 -32.62 15.20
C GLN A 27 -10.88 -31.53 14.33
N THR A 28 -11.51 -31.93 13.23
CA THR A 28 -12.21 -31.01 12.33
C THR A 28 -13.41 -30.37 13.02
N THR A 29 -14.25 -31.17 13.68
CA THR A 29 -15.40 -30.66 14.45
C THR A 29 -14.97 -29.86 15.68
N TYR A 30 -13.87 -30.22 16.33
CA TYR A 30 -13.33 -29.47 17.46
C TYR A 30 -12.81 -28.10 17.02
N SER A 31 -12.07 -28.03 15.91
CA SER A 31 -11.63 -26.75 15.32
C SER A 31 -12.80 -25.87 14.90
N TYR A 32 -13.86 -26.45 14.33
CA TYR A 32 -15.11 -25.73 14.03
C TYR A 32 -15.77 -25.16 15.30
N GLY A 33 -15.90 -25.96 16.35
CA GLY A 33 -16.42 -25.48 17.65
C GLY A 33 -15.56 -24.37 18.26
N GLN A 34 -14.24 -24.46 18.14
CA GLN A 34 -13.32 -23.39 18.58
C GLN A 34 -13.50 -22.12 17.76
N ALA A 35 -13.65 -22.22 16.43
CA ALA A 35 -13.91 -21.08 15.57
C ALA A 35 -15.24 -20.39 15.91
N LEU A 36 -16.31 -21.17 16.12
CA LEU A 36 -17.59 -20.64 16.61
C LEU A 36 -17.43 -19.89 17.94
N LEU A 37 -16.72 -20.48 18.90
CA LEU A 37 -16.47 -19.87 20.21
C LEU A 37 -15.70 -18.55 20.07
N LYS A 38 -14.62 -18.54 19.27
CA LYS A 38 -13.81 -17.33 19.04
C LYS A 38 -14.56 -16.26 18.26
N SER A 39 -15.54 -16.61 17.45
CA SER A 39 -16.41 -15.68 16.72
C SER A 39 -17.65 -15.21 17.51
N GLY A 40 -17.75 -15.50 18.81
CA GLY A 40 -18.88 -15.05 19.64
C GLY A 40 -20.18 -15.83 19.41
N ARG A 41 -20.09 -17.06 18.88
CA ARG A 41 -21.22 -18.00 18.71
C ARG A 41 -21.14 -19.08 19.80
N GLU A 42 -21.09 -18.67 21.07
CA GLU A 42 -20.76 -19.56 22.18
C GLU A 42 -21.82 -20.65 22.41
N GLY A 43 -23.10 -20.32 22.20
CA GLY A 43 -24.20 -21.28 22.29
C GLY A 43 -24.05 -22.42 21.28
N GLU A 44 -23.73 -22.09 20.02
CA GLU A 44 -23.53 -23.08 18.96
C GLU A 44 -22.25 -23.91 19.21
N ALA A 45 -21.17 -23.26 19.66
CA ALA A 45 -19.96 -23.96 20.05
C ALA A 45 -20.25 -25.01 21.15
N ALA A 46 -21.06 -24.67 22.16
CA ALA A 46 -21.43 -25.59 23.22
C ALA A 46 -22.25 -26.79 22.73
N GLU A 47 -23.09 -26.63 21.70
CA GLU A 47 -23.81 -27.75 21.07
C GLU A 47 -22.85 -28.66 20.29
N VAL A 48 -21.93 -28.07 19.51
CA VAL A 48 -20.92 -28.82 18.75
C VAL A 48 -20.04 -29.66 19.68
N PHE A 49 -19.52 -29.05 20.76
CA PHE A 49 -18.70 -29.75 21.74
C PHE A 49 -19.48 -30.84 22.50
N ARG A 50 -20.78 -30.65 22.73
CA ARG A 50 -21.63 -31.69 23.32
C ARG A 50 -21.81 -32.88 22.38
N GLY A 51 -21.97 -32.65 21.08
CA GLY A 51 -21.98 -33.73 20.08
C GLY A 51 -20.69 -34.55 20.12
N LEU A 52 -19.55 -33.88 20.22
CA LEU A 52 -18.24 -34.54 20.34
C LEU A 52 -18.09 -35.37 21.63
N LEU A 53 -18.68 -34.94 22.74
CA LEU A 53 -18.66 -35.70 24.00
C LEU A 53 -19.32 -37.08 23.87
N VAL A 54 -20.40 -37.19 23.09
CA VAL A 54 -21.08 -38.48 22.86
C VAL A 54 -20.11 -39.48 22.22
N ASN A 55 -19.40 -39.05 21.17
CA ASN A 55 -18.44 -39.90 20.46
C ASN A 55 -17.22 -40.26 21.32
N LEU A 56 -16.70 -39.34 22.14
CA LEU A 56 -15.55 -39.61 23.02
C LEU A 56 -15.85 -40.64 24.11
N ARG A 57 -17.09 -40.68 24.60
CA ARG A 57 -17.56 -41.65 25.60
C ARG A 57 -17.49 -43.07 25.08
N GLU A 58 -17.91 -43.26 23.83
CA GLU A 58 -17.89 -44.57 23.16
C GLU A 58 -16.46 -45.06 22.91
N GLN A 59 -15.50 -44.13 22.74
CA GLN A 59 -14.10 -44.42 22.45
C GLN A 59 -13.22 -44.57 23.71
N GLY A 60 -13.74 -44.29 24.91
CA GLY A 60 -13.00 -44.45 26.17
C GLY A 60 -11.85 -43.45 26.39
N HIS A 61 -11.85 -42.30 25.71
CA HIS A 61 -10.80 -41.27 25.84
C HIS A 61 -11.03 -40.35 27.06
N VAL A 62 -10.83 -40.89 28.26
CA VAL A 62 -11.18 -40.29 29.56
C VAL A 62 -10.66 -38.85 29.77
N GLU A 63 -9.39 -38.57 29.43
CA GLU A 63 -8.77 -37.25 29.64
C GLU A 63 -9.31 -36.18 28.67
N ARG A 64 -9.48 -36.52 27.39
CA ARG A 64 -10.05 -35.60 26.39
C ARG A 64 -11.51 -35.31 26.69
N GLU A 65 -12.23 -36.34 27.11
CA GLU A 65 -13.59 -36.19 27.56
C GLU A 65 -13.69 -35.22 28.74
N PHE A 66 -12.87 -35.39 29.78
CA PHE A 66 -12.88 -34.52 30.95
C PHE A 66 -12.69 -33.05 30.55
N ARG A 67 -11.65 -32.74 29.76
CA ARG A 67 -11.40 -31.38 29.26
C ARG A 67 -12.59 -30.80 28.49
N LEU A 68 -13.21 -31.61 27.64
CA LEU A 68 -14.33 -31.16 26.83
C LEU A 68 -15.60 -30.94 27.67
N MET A 69 -15.82 -31.76 28.72
CA MET A 69 -16.89 -31.53 29.70
C MET A 69 -16.68 -30.22 30.46
N GLN A 70 -15.44 -29.93 30.89
CA GLN A 70 -15.10 -28.67 31.54
C GLN A 70 -15.42 -27.47 30.65
N LEU A 71 -14.98 -27.51 29.39
CA LEU A 71 -15.22 -26.44 28.42
C LEU A 71 -16.71 -26.18 28.21
N VAL A 72 -17.52 -27.23 28.04
CA VAL A 72 -18.97 -27.09 27.86
C VAL A 72 -19.63 -26.46 29.10
N ALA A 73 -19.24 -26.89 30.30
CA ALA A 73 -19.76 -26.33 31.54
C ALA A 73 -19.41 -24.83 31.68
N ASP A 74 -18.16 -24.48 31.40
CA ASP A 74 -17.66 -23.09 31.46
C ASP A 74 -18.31 -22.18 30.42
N ILE A 75 -18.58 -22.69 29.21
CA ILE A 75 -19.32 -21.93 28.20
C ILE A 75 -20.74 -21.64 28.71
N GLN A 76 -21.45 -22.64 29.25
CA GLN A 76 -22.80 -22.43 29.80
C GLN A 76 -22.79 -21.43 30.96
N PHE A 77 -21.77 -21.51 31.83
CA PHE A 77 -21.59 -20.54 32.91
C PHE A 77 -21.36 -19.13 32.35
N GLY A 78 -20.45 -18.99 31.38
CA GLY A 78 -20.11 -17.70 30.78
C GLY A 78 -21.26 -17.01 30.04
N ILE A 79 -22.13 -17.78 29.40
CA ILE A 79 -23.37 -17.25 28.78
C ILE A 79 -24.53 -17.11 29.79
N GLN A 80 -24.24 -17.26 31.09
CA GLN A 80 -25.18 -17.11 32.21
C GLN A 80 -26.33 -18.12 32.21
N ASN A 81 -26.15 -19.27 31.55
CA ASN A 81 -27.07 -20.39 31.65
C ASN A 81 -26.74 -21.22 32.90
N TYR A 82 -26.98 -20.62 34.06
CA TYR A 82 -26.53 -21.15 35.35
C TYR A 82 -27.11 -22.52 35.68
N ASP A 83 -28.36 -22.79 35.30
CA ASP A 83 -29.01 -24.07 35.58
C ASP A 83 -28.33 -25.20 34.79
N LYS A 84 -28.11 -25.01 33.48
CA LYS A 84 -27.37 -25.98 32.67
C LYS A 84 -25.91 -26.10 33.13
N ALA A 85 -25.25 -25.00 33.45
CA ALA A 85 -23.87 -25.02 33.95
C ALA A 85 -23.76 -25.86 35.24
N PHE A 86 -24.70 -25.66 36.17
CA PHE A 86 -24.77 -26.39 37.43
C PHE A 86 -24.93 -27.89 37.21
N GLU A 87 -25.87 -28.30 36.34
CA GLU A 87 -26.03 -29.70 35.92
C GLU A 87 -24.73 -30.28 35.35
N ARG A 88 -24.03 -29.54 34.47
CA ARG A 88 -22.77 -30.03 33.89
C ARG A 88 -21.66 -30.18 34.92
N TYR A 89 -21.55 -29.29 35.89
CA TYR A 89 -20.59 -29.47 36.99
C TYR A 89 -20.94 -30.68 37.87
N ILE A 90 -22.23 -30.98 38.08
CA ILE A 90 -22.66 -32.22 38.76
C ILE A 90 -22.18 -33.44 37.98
N ASP A 91 -22.43 -33.47 36.66
CA ASP A 91 -22.03 -34.59 35.79
C ASP A 91 -20.52 -34.86 35.89
N ILE A 92 -19.70 -33.80 35.88
CA ILE A 92 -18.24 -33.90 36.02
C ILE A 92 -17.87 -34.51 37.39
N ILE A 93 -18.43 -33.97 38.47
CA ILE A 93 -18.13 -34.44 39.83
C ILE A 93 -18.50 -35.91 39.99
N ASN A 94 -19.72 -36.30 39.61
CA ASN A 94 -20.21 -37.66 39.78
C ASN A 94 -19.37 -38.67 39.01
N ARG A 95 -18.90 -38.27 37.82
CA ARG A 95 -18.15 -39.16 36.94
C ARG A 95 -16.68 -39.31 37.31
N TYR A 96 -16.05 -38.24 37.82
CA TYR A 96 -14.61 -38.19 38.06
C TYR A 96 -14.23 -38.16 39.55
N ALA A 97 -15.20 -38.19 40.48
CA ALA A 97 -14.93 -38.21 41.93
C ALA A 97 -14.01 -39.35 42.39
N GLY A 98 -14.00 -40.49 41.70
CA GLY A 98 -13.14 -41.64 42.02
C GLY A 98 -11.72 -41.58 41.44
N LEU A 99 -11.41 -40.61 40.58
CA LEU A 99 -10.15 -40.59 39.81
C LEU A 99 -9.06 -39.71 40.42
N GLY A 100 -9.32 -39.04 41.55
CA GLY A 100 -8.35 -38.15 42.20
C GLY A 100 -7.98 -36.90 41.39
N GLU A 101 -8.62 -36.70 40.24
CA GLU A 101 -8.49 -35.49 39.42
C GLU A 101 -9.21 -34.31 40.08
N ASN A 102 -8.77 -33.10 39.74
CA ASN A 102 -9.04 -31.84 40.45
C ASN A 102 -10.50 -31.34 40.30
N ILE A 103 -11.48 -32.11 40.77
CA ILE A 103 -12.92 -31.80 40.77
C ILE A 103 -13.28 -30.65 41.72
N ASP A 104 -12.34 -30.21 42.56
CA ASP A 104 -12.51 -29.09 43.46
C ASP A 104 -12.83 -27.79 42.72
N TRP A 105 -12.33 -27.66 41.48
CA TRP A 105 -12.75 -26.56 40.62
C TRP A 105 -14.25 -26.62 40.29
N ALA A 106 -14.80 -27.79 39.94
CA ALA A 106 -16.22 -27.92 39.60
C ALA A 106 -17.12 -27.64 40.81
N ARG A 107 -16.69 -28.09 42.00
CA ARG A 107 -17.35 -27.76 43.28
C ARG A 107 -17.32 -26.26 43.57
N LYS A 108 -16.19 -25.58 43.33
CA LYS A 108 -16.09 -24.12 43.48
C LYS A 108 -17.05 -23.40 42.54
N GLN A 109 -17.15 -23.83 41.27
CA GLN A 109 -18.10 -23.24 40.33
C GLN A 109 -19.56 -23.42 40.77
N GLN A 110 -19.93 -24.60 41.30
CA GLN A 110 -21.26 -24.82 41.87
C GLN A 110 -21.54 -23.93 43.08
N SER A 111 -20.55 -23.70 43.94
CA SER A 111 -20.70 -22.80 45.09
C SER A 111 -20.98 -21.37 44.63
N VAL A 112 -20.32 -20.92 43.55
CA VAL A 112 -20.53 -19.59 42.95
C VAL A 112 -21.95 -19.48 42.39
N ILE A 113 -22.40 -20.47 41.61
CA ILE A 113 -23.78 -20.51 41.08
C ILE A 113 -24.81 -20.53 42.22
N SER A 114 -24.55 -21.28 43.28
CA SER A 114 -25.45 -21.35 44.44
C SER A 114 -25.57 -20.02 45.17
N ALA A 115 -24.51 -19.21 45.17
CA ALA A 115 -24.49 -17.87 45.76
C ALA A 115 -25.15 -16.79 44.87
N ARG A 116 -25.66 -17.12 43.67
CA ARG A 116 -26.19 -16.13 42.71
C ARG A 116 -27.30 -15.22 43.25
N ASN A 117 -28.10 -15.71 44.20
CA ASN A 117 -29.18 -14.91 44.77
C ASN A 117 -28.69 -13.87 45.79
N SER A 118 -27.59 -14.16 46.51
CA SER A 118 -27.01 -13.27 47.52
C SER A 118 -25.84 -12.44 46.98
N ARG A 119 -25.16 -12.90 45.92
CA ARG A 119 -23.98 -12.27 45.31
C ARG A 119 -24.12 -12.11 43.78
N GLY A 120 -25.33 -11.79 43.31
CA GLY A 120 -25.67 -11.82 41.88
C GLY A 120 -24.79 -10.93 40.98
N ILE A 121 -24.34 -9.78 41.48
CA ILE A 121 -23.45 -8.88 40.72
C ILE A 121 -22.06 -9.51 40.54
N GLU A 122 -21.46 -10.05 41.60
CA GLU A 122 -20.18 -10.77 41.56
C GLU A 122 -20.26 -11.96 40.59
N VAL A 123 -21.31 -12.80 40.72
CA VAL A 123 -21.51 -13.98 39.88
C VAL A 123 -21.63 -13.58 38.40
N ARG A 124 -22.38 -12.51 38.09
CA ARG A 124 -22.53 -12.02 36.72
C ARG A 124 -21.22 -11.49 36.13
N ASN A 125 -20.49 -10.66 36.87
CA ASN A 125 -19.19 -10.15 36.44
C ASN A 125 -18.19 -11.29 36.22
N PHE A 126 -18.22 -12.32 37.08
CA PHE A 126 -17.37 -13.48 36.92
C PHE A 126 -17.75 -14.31 35.68
N ALA A 127 -19.05 -14.51 35.41
CA ALA A 127 -19.52 -15.15 34.19
C ALA A 127 -19.10 -14.39 32.92
N GLU A 128 -19.22 -13.06 32.93
CA GLU A 128 -18.78 -12.22 31.81
C GLU A 128 -17.27 -12.26 31.59
N LEU A 129 -16.47 -12.31 32.67
CA LEU A 129 -15.03 -12.49 32.58
C LEU A 129 -14.68 -13.88 32.02
N MET A 130 -15.32 -14.94 32.52
CA MET A 130 -15.15 -16.30 32.01
C MET A 130 -15.47 -16.39 30.52
N ARG A 131 -16.60 -15.81 30.09
CA ARG A 131 -16.95 -15.73 28.66
C ARG A 131 -15.86 -15.01 27.87
N SER A 132 -15.45 -13.82 28.32
CA SER A 132 -14.43 -13.02 27.65
C SER A 132 -13.11 -13.77 27.52
N TYR A 133 -12.70 -14.52 28.55
CA TYR A 133 -11.51 -15.35 28.56
C TYR A 133 -11.62 -16.55 27.60
N LEU A 134 -12.75 -17.25 27.59
CA LEU A 134 -12.99 -18.38 26.67
C LEU A 134 -12.97 -17.93 25.20
N THR A 135 -13.54 -16.76 24.91
CA THR A 135 -13.58 -16.20 23.55
C THR A 135 -12.35 -15.35 23.21
N TYR A 136 -11.37 -15.24 24.12
CA TYR A 136 -10.27 -14.29 24.01
C TYR A 136 -9.41 -14.53 22.76
N ASN A 137 -9.23 -13.47 21.98
CA ASN A 137 -8.28 -13.38 20.89
C ASN A 137 -7.49 -12.06 21.03
N PRO A 138 -6.17 -12.09 21.37
CA PRO A 138 -5.37 -10.89 21.51
C PRO A 138 -5.42 -9.94 20.31
N ASP A 139 -5.49 -10.47 19.08
CA ASP A 139 -5.55 -9.67 17.85
C ASP A 139 -6.80 -8.79 17.77
N ARG A 140 -7.90 -9.24 18.38
CA ARG A 140 -9.18 -8.51 18.42
C ARG A 140 -9.37 -7.74 19.72
N ASP A 141 -9.01 -8.38 20.83
CA ASP A 141 -9.40 -7.97 22.17
C ASP A 141 -8.28 -7.22 22.91
N GLY A 142 -7.05 -7.23 22.42
CA GLY A 142 -5.91 -6.58 23.06
C GLY A 142 -5.78 -6.98 24.54
N PHE A 143 -5.81 -5.98 25.43
CA PHE A 143 -5.71 -6.17 26.89
C PHE A 143 -7.07 -6.27 27.61
N LYS A 144 -8.19 -6.33 26.88
CA LYS A 144 -9.55 -6.36 27.44
C LYS A 144 -9.75 -7.36 28.58
N VAL A 145 -9.31 -8.61 28.38
CA VAL A 145 -9.50 -9.67 29.38
C VAL A 145 -8.65 -9.42 30.62
N PHE A 146 -7.42 -8.95 30.43
CA PHE A 146 -6.54 -8.53 31.52
C PHE A 146 -7.18 -7.41 32.35
N LEU A 147 -7.65 -6.34 31.69
CA LEU A 147 -8.29 -5.20 32.35
C LEU A 147 -9.56 -5.63 33.11
N ARG A 148 -10.38 -6.50 32.52
CA ARG A 148 -11.58 -7.05 33.17
C ARG A 148 -11.25 -7.90 34.39
N ALA A 149 -10.23 -8.75 34.31
CA ALA A 149 -9.78 -9.56 35.44
C ALA A 149 -9.25 -8.66 36.59
N ASN A 150 -8.49 -7.62 36.25
CA ASN A 150 -7.96 -6.68 37.23
C ASN A 150 -9.08 -5.90 37.92
N ARG A 151 -10.07 -5.43 37.15
CA ARG A 151 -11.26 -4.76 37.69
C ARG A 151 -12.05 -5.69 38.60
N PHE A 152 -12.27 -6.95 38.21
CA PHE A 152 -12.97 -7.92 39.06
C PHE A 152 -12.30 -8.09 40.43
N LEU A 153 -10.98 -8.24 40.47
CA LEU A 153 -10.23 -8.39 41.73
C LEU A 153 -10.26 -7.12 42.60
N THR A 154 -10.38 -5.96 41.97
CA THR A 154 -10.52 -4.67 42.66
C THR A 154 -11.92 -4.51 43.25
N ASP A 155 -12.95 -4.87 42.49
CA ASP A 155 -14.36 -4.75 42.89
C ASP A 155 -14.77 -5.83 43.91
N PHE A 156 -14.15 -7.02 43.86
CA PHE A 156 -14.47 -8.18 44.70
C PHE A 156 -13.21 -8.81 45.35
N PRO A 157 -12.49 -8.09 46.23
CA PRO A 157 -11.20 -8.55 46.77
C PRO A 157 -11.31 -9.84 47.60
N ASP A 158 -12.43 -10.06 48.29
CA ASP A 158 -12.68 -11.25 49.12
C ASP A 158 -13.42 -12.37 48.37
N SER A 159 -13.45 -12.30 47.03
CA SER A 159 -14.15 -13.29 46.21
C SER A 159 -13.52 -14.68 46.34
N GLY A 160 -14.37 -15.70 46.52
CA GLY A 160 -13.93 -17.10 46.54
C GLY A 160 -13.35 -17.58 45.21
N VAL A 161 -13.59 -16.86 44.11
CA VAL A 161 -13.01 -17.16 42.78
C VAL A 161 -11.74 -16.36 42.48
N ALA A 162 -11.28 -15.51 43.40
CA ALA A 162 -10.07 -14.70 43.21
C ALA A 162 -8.85 -15.52 42.73
N PRO A 163 -8.57 -16.76 43.20
CA PRO A 163 -7.47 -17.55 42.65
C PRO A 163 -7.62 -17.89 41.16
N LYS A 164 -8.85 -18.17 40.68
CA LYS A 164 -9.11 -18.43 39.26
C LYS A 164 -9.02 -17.15 38.44
N VAL A 165 -9.51 -16.04 38.97
CA VAL A 165 -9.43 -14.73 38.31
C VAL A 165 -7.97 -14.27 38.19
N ASN A 166 -7.15 -14.47 39.22
CA ASN A 166 -5.70 -14.21 39.16
C ASN A 166 -5.03 -15.04 38.05
N HIS A 167 -5.39 -16.32 37.91
CA HIS A 167 -4.86 -17.13 36.81
C HIS A 167 -5.24 -16.55 35.43
N ILE A 168 -6.51 -16.13 35.24
CA ILE A 168 -6.96 -15.45 34.02
C ILE A 168 -6.18 -14.16 33.79
N LEU A 169 -5.97 -13.36 34.85
CA LEU A 169 -5.23 -12.11 34.81
C LEU A 169 -3.81 -12.31 34.26
N TYR A 170 -3.04 -13.25 34.83
CA TYR A 170 -1.66 -13.49 34.41
C TYR A 170 -1.58 -14.04 32.99
N GLU A 171 -2.39 -15.06 32.66
CA GLU A 171 -2.34 -15.65 31.31
C GLU A 171 -2.78 -14.66 30.23
N SER A 172 -3.84 -13.88 30.48
CA SER A 172 -4.29 -12.88 29.52
C SER A 172 -3.30 -11.73 29.38
N ARG A 173 -2.61 -11.33 30.46
CA ARG A 173 -1.52 -10.36 30.40
C ARG A 173 -0.40 -10.85 29.49
N ASP A 174 0.14 -12.04 29.71
CA ASP A 174 1.29 -12.55 28.95
C ASP A 174 0.97 -12.65 27.45
N ARG A 175 -0.25 -13.08 27.13
CA ARG A 175 -0.74 -13.16 25.74
C ARG A 175 -0.94 -11.78 25.12
N ALA A 176 -1.50 -10.82 25.86
CA ALA A 176 -1.67 -9.45 25.39
C ALA A 176 -0.31 -8.75 25.18
N GLU A 177 0.64 -8.92 26.10
CA GLU A 177 1.99 -8.36 25.97
C GLU A 177 2.73 -8.96 24.76
N THR A 178 2.60 -10.27 24.53
CA THR A 178 3.17 -10.91 23.33
C THR A 178 2.58 -10.34 22.04
N TRP A 179 1.25 -10.17 21.99
CA TRP A 179 0.57 -9.54 20.85
C TRP A 179 1.05 -8.11 20.65
N PHE A 180 1.12 -7.32 21.72
CA PHE A 180 1.53 -5.92 21.65
C PHE A 180 2.98 -5.78 21.16
N ALA A 181 3.88 -6.66 21.59
CA ALA A 181 5.25 -6.71 21.09
C ALA A 181 5.30 -6.98 19.56
N LEU A 182 4.44 -7.86 19.04
CA LEU A 182 4.34 -8.10 17.59
C LEU A 182 3.77 -6.89 16.84
N VAL A 183 2.80 -6.18 17.43
CA VAL A 183 2.28 -4.92 16.86
C VAL A 183 3.40 -3.88 16.77
N LEU A 184 4.16 -3.66 17.85
CA LEU A 184 5.29 -2.73 17.86
C LEU A 184 6.36 -3.13 16.85
N GLN A 185 6.66 -4.43 16.73
CA GLN A 185 7.60 -4.92 15.72
C GLN A 185 7.13 -4.58 14.30
N ARG A 186 5.84 -4.79 13.99
CA ARG A 186 5.26 -4.44 12.69
C ARG A 186 5.37 -2.95 12.40
N ILE A 187 5.05 -2.10 13.39
CA ILE A 187 5.18 -0.64 13.26
C ILE A 187 6.64 -0.25 12.98
N ASN A 188 7.60 -0.85 13.70
CA ASN A 188 9.02 -0.57 13.50
C ASN A 188 9.53 -1.00 12.12
N VAL A 189 9.03 -2.12 11.57
CA VAL A 189 9.34 -2.52 10.19
C VAL A 189 8.82 -1.48 9.20
N LEU A 190 7.56 -1.04 9.34
CA LEU A 190 6.98 -0.03 8.46
C LEU A 190 7.70 1.32 8.58
N LYS A 191 8.09 1.73 9.80
CA LYS A 191 8.92 2.91 10.05
C LYS A 191 10.27 2.79 9.34
N GLY A 192 10.95 1.64 9.43
CA GLY A 192 12.22 1.38 8.76
C GLY A 192 12.11 1.38 7.22
N GLU A 193 10.96 0.98 6.69
CA GLU A 193 10.64 1.06 5.25
C GLU A 193 10.14 2.46 4.81
N LYS A 194 10.15 3.45 5.71
CA LYS A 194 9.60 4.81 5.51
C LYS A 194 8.12 4.84 5.13
N LYS A 195 7.38 3.76 5.44
CA LYS A 195 5.93 3.64 5.23
C LYS A 195 5.17 4.20 6.44
N TYR A 196 5.42 5.47 6.74
CA TYR A 196 4.89 6.11 7.95
C TYR A 196 3.35 6.10 8.01
N GLN A 197 2.67 6.31 6.88
CA GLN A 197 1.21 6.28 6.83
C GLN A 197 0.63 4.89 7.11
N GLU A 198 1.25 3.83 6.58
CA GLU A 198 0.82 2.46 6.87
C GLU A 198 1.07 2.11 8.35
N ALA A 199 2.16 2.61 8.93
CA ALA A 199 2.45 2.45 10.35
C ALA A 199 1.40 3.13 11.24
N LEU A 200 0.98 4.36 10.89
CA LEU A 200 -0.09 5.09 11.58
C LEU A 200 -1.43 4.35 11.50
N GLN A 201 -1.79 3.81 10.33
CA GLN A 201 -3.00 3.01 10.17
C GLN A 201 -3.01 1.76 11.07
N VAL A 202 -1.85 1.15 11.33
CA VAL A 202 -1.77 0.04 12.29
C VAL A 202 -2.16 0.51 13.69
N ILE A 203 -1.69 1.69 14.13
CA ILE A 203 -2.02 2.27 15.44
C ILE A 203 -3.51 2.62 15.52
N GLU A 204 -4.07 3.25 14.48
CA GLU A 204 -5.48 3.66 14.43
C GLU A 204 -6.47 2.49 14.54
N GLN A 205 -6.06 1.29 14.11
CA GLN A 205 -6.89 0.08 14.17
C GLN A 205 -6.85 -0.62 15.53
N LEU A 206 -6.00 -0.18 16.46
CA LEU A 206 -5.88 -0.81 17.78
C LEU A 206 -7.08 -0.45 18.67
N PRO A 207 -7.53 -1.38 19.53
CA PRO A 207 -8.64 -1.13 20.44
C PRO A 207 -8.19 -0.28 21.64
N MET A 208 -7.97 1.02 21.43
CA MET A 208 -7.38 1.94 22.42
C MET A 208 -8.14 1.94 23.76
N ASP A 209 -9.47 1.87 23.75
CA ASP A 209 -10.28 1.84 24.99
C ASP A 209 -9.99 0.63 25.90
N GLU A 210 -9.47 -0.46 25.33
CA GLU A 210 -9.19 -1.72 26.01
C GLU A 210 -7.67 -1.94 26.18
N MET A 211 -6.91 -0.84 26.32
CA MET A 211 -5.45 -0.84 26.56
C MET A 211 -5.07 -0.22 27.91
N PRO A 212 -3.98 -0.68 28.55
CA PRO A 212 -3.38 -0.03 29.71
C PRO A 212 -2.83 1.35 29.35
N GLU A 213 -2.83 2.28 30.30
CA GLU A 213 -2.47 3.69 30.05
C GLU A 213 -1.01 3.86 29.59
N ASP A 214 -0.08 3.10 30.16
CA ASP A 214 1.33 3.10 29.74
C ASP A 214 1.52 2.67 28.28
N LYS A 215 0.64 1.79 27.78
CA LYS A 215 0.68 1.35 26.38
C LYS A 215 0.07 2.39 25.44
N LYS A 216 -0.93 3.14 25.89
CA LYS A 216 -1.52 4.24 25.11
C LYS A 216 -0.51 5.37 24.94
N GLU A 217 0.11 5.81 26.03
CA GLU A 217 1.13 6.85 26.03
C GLU A 217 2.30 6.50 25.09
N LEU A 218 2.73 5.23 25.09
CA LEU A 218 3.74 4.75 24.16
C LEU A 218 3.28 4.84 22.69
N LEU A 219 2.03 4.46 22.39
CA LEU A 219 1.50 4.54 21.03
C LEU A 219 1.28 5.98 20.56
N GLU A 220 0.87 6.88 21.46
CA GLU A 220 0.75 8.32 21.18
C GLU A 220 2.11 8.91 20.84
N THR A 221 3.12 8.65 21.68
CA THR A 221 4.51 9.07 21.41
C THR A 221 4.99 8.54 20.07
N LEU A 222 4.74 7.26 19.79
CA LEU A 222 5.13 6.63 18.53
C LEU A 222 4.39 7.23 17.33
N SER A 223 3.11 7.58 17.48
CA SER A 223 2.32 8.26 16.45
C SER A 223 2.92 9.63 16.13
N ASP A 224 3.26 10.43 17.15
CA ASP A 224 3.87 11.75 16.99
C ASP A 224 5.25 11.66 16.30
N GLU A 225 6.06 10.66 16.67
CA GLU A 225 7.32 10.36 15.99
C GLU A 225 7.12 10.01 14.51
N LEU A 226 6.14 9.17 14.18
CA LEU A 226 5.85 8.75 12.80
C LEU A 226 5.36 9.94 11.96
N ILE A 227 4.52 10.80 12.53
CA ILE A 227 4.04 12.02 11.87
C ILE A 227 5.22 12.94 11.57
N THR A 228 6.06 13.21 12.57
CA THR A 228 7.25 14.07 12.42
C THR A 228 8.20 13.51 11.36
N ALA A 229 8.54 12.21 11.43
CA ALA A 229 9.40 11.57 10.46
C ALA A 229 8.82 11.57 9.03
N GLY A 230 7.49 11.45 8.90
CA GLY A 230 6.79 11.57 7.62
C GLY A 230 6.91 12.96 7.01
N TYR A 231 6.76 14.02 7.82
CA TYR A 231 6.97 15.39 7.36
C TYR A 231 8.42 15.67 6.96
N GLU A 232 9.38 15.24 7.79
CA GLU A 232 10.81 15.41 7.51
C GLU A 232 11.22 14.71 6.20
N GLU A 233 10.75 13.49 5.95
CA GLU A 233 11.05 12.77 4.71
C GLU A 233 10.40 13.43 3.49
N ALA A 234 9.16 13.89 3.62
CA ALA A 234 8.46 14.59 2.54
C ALA A 234 9.16 15.90 2.17
N GLU A 235 9.62 16.66 3.18
CA GLU A 235 10.37 17.89 2.97
C GLU A 235 11.76 17.63 2.40
N ALA A 236 12.48 16.62 2.90
CA ALA A 236 13.78 16.22 2.36
C ALA A 236 13.66 15.81 0.88
N LYS A 237 12.62 15.06 0.53
CA LYS A 237 12.33 14.70 -0.85
C LYS A 237 12.02 15.93 -1.71
N ARG A 238 11.19 16.85 -1.22
CA ARG A 238 10.86 18.09 -1.92
C ARG A 238 12.11 18.92 -2.23
N LEU A 239 13.01 19.05 -1.26
CA LEU A 239 14.28 19.76 -1.42
C LEU A 239 15.20 19.06 -2.43
N ALA A 240 15.30 17.73 -2.37
CA ALA A 240 16.09 16.95 -3.33
C ALA A 240 15.54 17.07 -4.76
N ASP A 241 14.21 17.02 -4.92
CA ASP A 241 13.55 17.21 -6.21
C ASP A 241 13.77 18.64 -6.74
N GLU A 242 13.71 19.66 -5.87
CA GLU A 242 13.99 21.05 -6.22
C GLU A 242 15.46 21.27 -6.63
N GLU A 243 16.42 20.67 -5.92
CA GLU A 243 17.85 20.71 -6.25
C GLU A 243 18.12 20.03 -7.60
N ALA A 244 17.55 18.84 -7.85
CA ALA A 244 17.68 18.15 -9.13
C ALA A 244 17.10 18.95 -10.31
N MET A 245 15.97 19.62 -10.10
CA MET A 245 15.39 20.52 -11.10
C MET A 245 16.28 21.73 -11.36
N GLN A 246 16.89 22.30 -10.31
CA GLN A 246 17.82 23.42 -10.43
C GLN A 246 19.11 23.02 -11.16
N GLU A 247 19.71 21.87 -10.86
CA GLU A 247 20.87 21.34 -11.59
C GLU A 247 20.56 21.13 -13.08
N THR A 248 19.40 20.55 -13.38
CA THR A 248 18.91 20.36 -14.76
C THR A 248 18.75 21.71 -15.47
N TRP A 249 18.16 22.69 -14.77
CA TRP A 249 17.99 24.05 -15.29
C TRP A 249 19.34 24.70 -15.62
N ASP A 250 20.31 24.61 -14.71
CA ASP A 250 21.64 25.20 -14.89
C ASP A 250 22.40 24.54 -16.04
N SER A 251 22.32 23.21 -16.18
CA SER A 251 22.87 22.49 -17.34
C SER A 251 22.25 22.96 -18.66
N GLY A 252 20.93 23.16 -18.71
CA GLY A 252 20.24 23.73 -19.88
C GLY A 252 20.75 25.12 -20.23
N GLN A 253 20.99 25.97 -19.22
CA GLN A 253 21.57 27.30 -19.43
C GLN A 253 23.00 27.25 -19.95
N GLU A 254 23.81 26.29 -19.50
CA GLU A 254 25.18 26.09 -19.99
C GLU A 254 25.19 25.71 -21.46
N TYR A 255 24.37 24.74 -21.88
CA TYR A 255 24.22 24.37 -23.29
C TYR A 255 23.76 25.54 -24.15
N LEU A 256 22.81 26.34 -23.65
CA LEU A 256 22.33 27.54 -24.34
C LEU A 256 23.45 28.57 -24.55
N ARG A 257 24.29 28.81 -23.53
CA ARG A 257 25.44 29.72 -23.62
C ARG A 257 26.54 29.18 -24.55
N ALA A 258 26.72 27.87 -24.59
CA ALA A 258 27.64 27.19 -25.50
C ALA A 258 27.14 27.15 -26.95
N LYS A 259 25.93 27.67 -27.22
CA LYS A 259 25.22 27.57 -28.50
C LYS A 259 24.91 26.13 -28.94
N GLU A 260 24.89 25.21 -27.99
CA GLU A 260 24.46 23.83 -28.21
C GLU A 260 22.92 23.77 -28.08
N TYR A 261 22.22 24.45 -28.98
CA TYR A 261 20.79 24.74 -28.85
C TYR A 261 19.91 23.49 -28.77
N ASP A 262 20.20 22.45 -29.57
CA ASP A 262 19.45 21.19 -29.53
C ASP A 262 19.56 20.51 -28.16
N ARG A 263 20.75 20.52 -27.55
CA ARG A 263 20.98 19.96 -26.21
C ARG A 263 20.31 20.81 -25.13
N ALA A 264 20.33 22.13 -25.28
CA ALA A 264 19.60 23.01 -24.38
C ALA A 264 18.09 22.73 -24.43
N ILE A 265 17.52 22.56 -25.64
CA ILE A 265 16.11 22.20 -25.83
C ILE A 265 15.80 20.85 -25.19
N GLU A 266 16.64 19.84 -25.40
CA GLU A 266 16.48 18.51 -24.81
C GLU A 266 16.45 18.57 -23.28
N VAL A 267 17.41 19.26 -22.65
CA VAL A 267 17.49 19.40 -21.19
C VAL A 267 16.33 20.21 -20.63
N PHE A 268 15.97 21.35 -21.23
CA PHE A 268 14.81 22.10 -20.75
C PHE A 268 13.49 21.33 -20.94
N SER A 269 13.41 20.45 -21.94
CA SER A 269 12.20 19.64 -22.16
C SER A 269 11.92 18.68 -21.02
N THR A 270 12.94 18.20 -20.31
CA THR A 270 12.75 17.33 -19.13
C THR A 270 12.14 18.08 -17.93
N LEU A 271 12.08 19.42 -17.99
CA LEU A 271 11.48 20.27 -16.95
C LEU A 271 10.04 20.68 -17.27
N LEU A 272 9.46 20.23 -18.38
CA LEU A 272 8.11 20.64 -18.79
C LEU A 272 6.98 20.07 -17.92
N ASP A 273 7.22 18.95 -17.24
CA ASP A 273 6.25 18.33 -16.31
C ASP A 273 6.51 18.72 -14.84
N THR A 274 7.29 19.79 -14.59
CA THR A 274 7.68 20.22 -13.24
C THR A 274 7.23 21.66 -12.95
N THR A 275 7.53 22.16 -11.75
CA THR A 275 7.31 23.56 -11.38
C THR A 275 8.13 24.55 -12.23
N TYR A 276 9.13 24.07 -12.99
CA TYR A 276 9.92 24.88 -13.92
C TYR A 276 9.29 25.03 -15.31
N ALA A 277 8.18 24.34 -15.60
CA ALA A 277 7.59 24.22 -16.93
C ALA A 277 7.49 25.54 -17.71
N GLY A 278 6.94 26.59 -17.10
CA GLY A 278 6.81 27.90 -17.76
C GLY A 278 8.14 28.49 -18.17
N ARG A 279 9.11 28.52 -17.24
CA ARG A 279 10.47 29.06 -17.51
C ARG A 279 11.24 28.19 -18.51
N ALA A 280 11.07 26.87 -18.42
CA ALA A 280 11.70 25.92 -19.33
C ALA A 280 11.16 26.07 -20.76
N ASN A 281 9.84 26.22 -20.93
CA ASN A 281 9.22 26.47 -22.22
C ASN A 281 9.73 27.76 -22.86
N ASP A 282 9.85 28.85 -22.09
CA ASP A 282 10.42 30.11 -22.61
C ASP A 282 11.83 29.92 -23.14
N LYS A 283 12.66 29.13 -22.42
CA LYS A 283 14.02 28.82 -22.84
C LYS A 283 14.09 27.89 -24.04
N ILE A 284 13.16 26.95 -24.17
CA ILE A 284 13.03 26.11 -25.38
C ILE A 284 12.71 26.98 -26.59
N VAL A 285 11.76 27.91 -26.46
CA VAL A 285 11.41 28.85 -27.55
C VAL A 285 12.60 29.73 -27.91
N GLU A 286 13.30 30.28 -26.93
CA GLU A 286 14.52 31.07 -27.14
C GLU A 286 15.60 30.28 -27.88
N ALA A 287 15.93 29.07 -27.39
CA ALA A 287 16.92 28.19 -28.01
C ALA A 287 16.53 27.82 -29.44
N SER A 288 15.25 27.51 -29.68
CA SER A 288 14.71 27.17 -31.01
C SER A 288 14.81 28.34 -31.97
N GLN A 289 14.53 29.56 -31.48
CA GLN A 289 14.66 30.77 -32.29
C GLN A 289 16.12 31.04 -32.64
N LEU A 290 17.05 30.89 -31.69
CA LEU A 290 18.48 31.09 -31.93
C LEU A 290 19.05 30.06 -32.90
N ALA A 291 18.71 28.79 -32.74
CA ALA A 291 19.10 27.71 -33.64
C ALA A 291 18.59 27.98 -35.07
N ALA A 292 17.29 28.27 -35.21
CA ALA A 292 16.68 28.58 -36.50
C ALA A 292 17.30 29.82 -37.18
N GLN A 293 17.71 30.84 -36.41
CA GLN A 293 18.40 32.01 -36.95
C GLN A 293 19.79 31.64 -37.48
N GLU A 294 20.55 30.83 -36.75
CA GLU A 294 21.89 30.40 -37.14
C GLU A 294 21.85 29.51 -38.39
N ASP A 295 20.96 28.52 -38.43
CA ASP A 295 20.76 27.66 -39.60
C ASP A 295 20.28 28.45 -40.81
N ARG A 296 19.35 29.40 -40.63
CA ARG A 296 18.89 30.26 -41.74
C ARG A 296 20.00 31.16 -42.27
N ARG A 297 20.90 31.64 -41.41
CA ARG A 297 22.08 32.39 -41.82
C ARG A 297 23.03 31.51 -42.64
N MET A 298 23.34 30.30 -42.17
CA MET A 298 24.17 29.35 -42.92
C MET A 298 23.54 28.97 -44.26
N ALA A 299 22.22 28.75 -44.30
CA ALA A 299 21.49 28.50 -45.54
C ALA A 299 21.64 29.67 -46.52
N ALA A 300 21.51 30.91 -46.06
CA ALA A 300 21.71 32.09 -46.89
C ALA A 300 23.15 32.21 -47.41
N GLU A 301 24.15 31.82 -46.60
CA GLU A 301 25.56 31.80 -47.01
C GLU A 301 25.79 30.81 -48.17
N TYR A 302 25.29 29.57 -48.05
CA TYR A 302 25.37 28.59 -49.14
C TYR A 302 24.65 29.06 -50.40
N PHE A 303 23.48 29.69 -50.28
CA PHE A 303 22.74 30.25 -51.42
C PHE A 303 23.50 31.40 -52.10
N VAL A 304 24.16 32.27 -51.33
CA VAL A 304 24.99 33.34 -51.91
C VAL A 304 26.24 32.77 -52.58
N GLU A 305 26.84 31.72 -52.02
CA GLU A 305 28.00 31.05 -52.59
C GLU A 305 27.66 30.31 -53.89
N SER A 306 26.48 29.69 -53.98
CA SER A 306 26.00 29.02 -55.20
C SER A 306 25.85 30.00 -56.36
N GLY A 307 25.50 31.26 -56.10
CA GLY A 307 25.44 32.31 -57.12
C GLY A 307 26.81 32.82 -57.61
N LYS A 308 27.91 32.46 -56.92
CA LYS A 308 29.27 32.91 -57.25
C LYS A 308 30.11 31.85 -57.97
N THR A 309 29.68 30.59 -57.98
CA THR A 309 30.40 29.51 -58.67
C THR A 309 29.98 29.40 -60.14
N ASN A 310 30.94 29.10 -61.01
CA ASN A 310 30.70 28.82 -62.43
C ASN A 310 30.54 27.33 -62.73
N ASP A 311 30.78 26.46 -61.74
CA ASP A 311 30.60 25.01 -61.86
C ASP A 311 29.18 24.61 -61.48
N VAL A 312 28.47 23.98 -62.43
CA VAL A 312 27.05 23.63 -62.29
C VAL A 312 26.84 22.61 -61.16
N ASN A 313 27.72 21.61 -61.04
CA ASN A 313 27.61 20.59 -60.00
C ASN A 313 27.80 21.17 -58.60
N SER A 314 28.80 22.05 -58.43
CA SER A 314 29.04 22.77 -57.18
C SER A 314 27.87 23.70 -56.82
N ARG A 315 27.26 24.36 -57.82
CA ARG A 315 26.07 25.19 -57.61
C ARG A 315 24.90 24.37 -57.07
N ILE A 316 24.62 23.22 -57.69
CA ILE A 316 23.57 22.29 -57.25
C ILE A 316 23.83 21.84 -55.81
N ALA A 317 25.04 21.38 -55.49
CA ALA A 317 25.38 20.91 -54.15
C ALA A 317 25.18 21.99 -53.07
N LEU A 318 25.54 23.25 -53.35
CA LEU A 318 25.34 24.37 -52.43
C LEU A 318 23.85 24.72 -52.26
N LEU A 319 23.06 24.69 -53.34
CA LEU A 319 21.61 24.90 -53.26
C LEU A 319 20.91 23.82 -52.43
N PHE A 320 21.30 22.55 -52.58
CA PHE A 320 20.76 21.46 -51.76
C PHE A 320 21.14 21.58 -50.28
N LYS A 321 22.38 21.97 -49.95
CA LYS A 321 22.77 22.27 -48.57
C LYS A 321 21.94 23.39 -47.95
N SER A 322 21.69 24.45 -48.71
CA SER A 322 20.82 25.55 -48.30
C SER A 322 19.38 25.07 -48.06
N ARG A 323 18.83 24.29 -49.00
CA ARG A 323 17.49 23.69 -48.92
C ARG A 323 17.34 22.82 -47.66
N GLN A 324 18.31 21.94 -47.40
CA GLN A 324 18.27 20.99 -46.28
C GLN A 324 18.26 21.71 -44.93
N LEU A 325 19.04 22.78 -44.77
CA LEU A 325 19.02 23.60 -43.54
C LEU A 325 17.64 24.23 -43.32
N LEU A 326 17.01 24.79 -44.37
CA LEU A 326 15.70 25.40 -44.24
C LEU A 326 14.60 24.39 -43.93
N LEU A 327 14.63 23.20 -44.55
CA LEU A 327 13.72 22.11 -44.21
C LEU A 327 13.91 21.66 -42.75
N GLY A 328 15.17 21.52 -42.30
CA GLY A 328 15.49 21.16 -40.92
C GLY A 328 14.94 22.15 -39.90
N ILE A 329 14.94 23.45 -40.21
CA ILE A 329 14.33 24.48 -39.36
C ILE A 329 12.82 24.27 -39.21
N LEU A 330 12.12 24.00 -40.32
CA LEU A 330 10.66 23.81 -40.31
C LEU A 330 10.26 22.59 -39.48
N GLU A 331 11.08 21.53 -39.53
CA GLU A 331 10.86 20.29 -38.80
C GLU A 331 11.21 20.41 -37.31
N LYS A 332 12.42 20.90 -36.99
CA LYS A 332 12.96 20.88 -35.62
C LYS A 332 12.52 22.04 -34.76
N TYR A 333 12.27 23.20 -35.36
CA TYR A 333 12.00 24.45 -34.62
C TYR A 333 10.67 25.11 -35.01
N PRO A 334 9.53 24.40 -34.94
CA PRO A 334 8.22 24.96 -35.30
C PRO A 334 7.81 26.14 -34.41
N GLN A 335 8.32 26.18 -33.18
CA GLN A 335 8.12 27.27 -32.22
C GLN A 335 9.06 28.48 -32.39
N SER A 336 9.96 28.48 -33.37
CA SER A 336 10.97 29.55 -33.56
C SER A 336 10.40 30.92 -33.97
N GLY A 337 9.15 30.97 -34.44
CA GLY A 337 8.55 32.19 -35.01
C GLY A 337 9.15 32.59 -36.38
N LEU A 338 9.88 31.70 -37.04
CA LEU A 338 10.54 31.95 -38.33
C LEU A 338 9.94 31.21 -39.53
N LEU A 339 8.89 30.40 -39.34
CA LEU A 339 8.31 29.52 -40.36
C LEU A 339 8.06 30.24 -41.70
N ASP A 340 7.23 31.30 -41.72
CA ASP A 340 6.91 32.04 -42.95
C ASP A 340 8.16 32.57 -43.70
N LYS A 341 9.19 32.97 -42.96
CA LYS A 341 10.43 33.51 -43.55
C LYS A 341 11.33 32.39 -44.07
N THR A 342 11.28 31.22 -43.42
CA THR A 342 12.01 30.02 -43.84
C THR A 342 11.36 29.41 -45.08
N GLU A 343 10.03 29.31 -45.12
CA GLU A 343 9.27 28.85 -46.28
C GLU A 343 9.52 29.72 -47.52
N LYS A 344 9.47 31.05 -47.38
CA LYS A 344 9.77 31.97 -48.50
C LYS A 344 11.21 31.83 -49.01
N ASN A 345 12.16 31.63 -48.11
CA ASN A 345 13.54 31.38 -48.51
C ASN A 345 13.68 30.04 -49.24
N LEU A 346 12.97 29.01 -48.76
CA LEU A 346 12.95 27.67 -49.33
C LEU A 346 12.36 27.67 -50.74
N GLU A 347 11.20 28.31 -50.93
CA GLU A 347 10.56 28.48 -52.24
C GLU A 347 11.52 29.09 -53.25
N ARG A 348 12.25 30.15 -52.86
CA ARG A 348 13.24 30.80 -53.72
C ARG A 348 14.40 29.87 -54.10
N ILE A 349 14.88 29.04 -53.18
CA ILE A 349 15.95 28.07 -53.47
C ILE A 349 15.43 26.97 -54.40
N GLU A 350 14.21 26.50 -54.20
CA GLU A 350 13.61 25.48 -55.06
C GLU A 350 13.36 26.01 -56.48
N ASP A 351 12.94 27.27 -56.63
CA ASP A 351 12.83 27.92 -57.94
C ASP A 351 14.20 27.99 -58.66
N GLU A 352 15.26 28.30 -57.92
CA GLU A 352 16.61 28.33 -58.46
C GLU A 352 17.05 26.93 -58.92
N ILE A 353 16.75 25.87 -58.15
CA ILE A 353 17.04 24.48 -58.53
C ILE A 353 16.26 24.10 -59.79
N ARG A 354 14.95 24.38 -59.85
CA ARG A 354 14.11 24.12 -61.04
C ARG A 354 14.62 24.81 -62.29
N SER A 355 15.21 26.00 -62.14
CA SER A 355 15.78 26.76 -63.26
C SER A 355 17.03 26.10 -63.86
N ILE A 356 17.75 25.28 -63.08
CA ILE A 356 18.91 24.51 -63.53
C ILE A 356 18.43 23.23 -64.20
N ASP A 357 17.63 22.45 -63.46
CA ASP A 357 17.01 21.21 -63.94
C ASP A 357 15.76 20.90 -63.08
N PRO A 358 14.55 20.89 -63.68
CA PRO A 358 13.30 20.59 -62.98
C PRO A 358 13.27 19.21 -62.31
N ASP A 359 13.98 18.23 -62.86
CA ASP A 359 13.89 16.83 -62.42
C ASP A 359 14.64 16.59 -61.10
N LEU A 360 15.55 17.50 -60.72
CA LEU A 360 16.37 17.42 -59.49
C LEU A 360 15.56 17.44 -58.20
N LEU A 361 14.35 18.03 -58.19
CA LEU A 361 13.48 18.06 -57.00
C LEU A 361 12.54 16.86 -56.90
N SER A 362 12.47 16.06 -57.97
CA SER A 362 11.61 14.87 -58.07
C SER A 362 12.36 13.55 -57.89
N ASP A 363 13.68 13.60 -57.74
CA ASP A 363 14.54 12.43 -57.66
C ASP A 363 14.83 12.03 -56.18
N PRO A 364 14.26 10.92 -55.67
CA PRO A 364 14.46 10.50 -54.29
C PRO A 364 15.90 10.04 -53.98
N GLU A 365 16.70 9.63 -54.98
CA GLU A 365 18.10 9.20 -54.76
C GLU A 365 19.04 10.38 -54.45
N VAL A 366 18.76 11.57 -55.00
CA VAL A 366 19.53 12.81 -54.73
C VAL A 366 19.29 13.34 -53.31
N GLU A 367 18.12 13.03 -52.72
CA GLU A 367 17.82 13.34 -51.33
C GLU A 367 18.55 12.40 -50.35
N GLU A 368 18.71 11.10 -50.65
CA GLU A 368 19.36 10.13 -49.75
C GLU A 368 20.88 10.29 -49.65
N ASP A 369 21.58 10.45 -50.77
CA ASP A 369 23.06 10.57 -50.80
C ASP A 369 23.54 11.88 -50.12
N ASN A 370 22.73 12.95 -50.21
CA ASN A 370 22.97 14.21 -49.48
C ASN A 370 22.59 14.12 -47.99
N ARG A 371 21.50 13.41 -47.62
CA ARG A 371 21.12 13.16 -46.21
C ARG A 371 22.20 12.39 -45.45
N GLU A 372 22.91 11.47 -46.10
CA GLU A 372 23.94 10.64 -45.47
C GLU A 372 25.26 11.40 -45.22
N SER A 373 25.57 12.43 -46.03
CA SER A 373 26.78 13.26 -45.93
C SER A 373 26.83 14.23 -44.72
N MET A 374 25.71 14.40 -44.00
CA MET A 374 25.56 15.38 -42.91
C MET A 374 24.96 14.81 -41.62
N ARG A 375 25.00 13.49 -41.38
CA ARG A 375 24.44 12.87 -40.15
C ARG A 375 24.86 13.60 -38.86
N ARG A 376 23.91 14.30 -38.22
CA ARG A 376 23.84 14.66 -36.78
C ARG A 376 22.40 15.01 -36.35
N PRO A 377 22.12 14.90 -35.04
CA PRO A 377 21.39 13.80 -34.40
C PRO A 377 19.88 13.81 -34.71
N ALA A 378 19.26 12.68 -34.38
CA ALA A 378 17.86 12.33 -34.60
C ALA A 378 16.85 13.38 -34.09
N GLU A 379 15.67 13.37 -34.71
CA GLU A 379 14.44 14.01 -34.26
C GLU A 379 14.34 13.97 -32.72
N THR A 380 14.29 15.14 -32.08
CA THR A 380 14.25 15.22 -30.62
C THR A 380 12.85 14.82 -30.16
N MET A 381 12.78 13.66 -29.53
CA MET A 381 11.55 13.03 -29.06
C MET A 381 11.42 13.23 -27.55
N VAL A 382 10.26 13.70 -27.09
CA VAL A 382 9.90 13.75 -25.66
C VAL A 382 8.83 12.70 -25.43
N ASN A 383 9.13 11.67 -24.63
CA ASN A 383 8.25 10.53 -24.37
C ASN A 383 7.71 9.83 -25.65
N GLY A 384 8.53 9.78 -26.70
CA GLY A 384 8.15 9.15 -27.98
C GLY A 384 7.27 10.03 -28.88
N ILE A 385 7.10 11.32 -28.55
CA ILE A 385 6.33 12.30 -29.33
C ILE A 385 7.31 13.35 -29.89
N PRO A 386 7.25 13.66 -31.21
CA PRO A 386 8.00 14.76 -31.79
C PRO A 386 7.61 16.09 -31.13
N ILE A 387 8.59 16.90 -30.72
CA ILE A 387 8.37 18.19 -30.02
C ILE A 387 7.35 19.09 -30.75
N GLY A 388 7.29 19.05 -32.09
CA GLY A 388 6.31 19.81 -32.88
C GLY A 388 4.84 19.48 -32.61
N LYS A 389 4.52 18.32 -32.00
CA LYS A 389 3.16 17.89 -31.68
C LYS A 389 2.75 18.10 -30.21
N TRP A 390 3.67 18.54 -29.35
CA TRP A 390 3.39 18.70 -27.92
C TRP A 390 2.43 19.87 -27.60
N LYS A 391 2.42 20.95 -28.40
CA LYS A 391 1.52 22.10 -28.20
C LYS A 391 0.04 21.75 -28.30
N GLU A 392 -0.33 20.69 -29.02
CA GLU A 392 -1.73 20.29 -29.18
C GLU A 392 -2.33 19.61 -27.93
N GLN A 393 -1.51 19.14 -26.99
CA GLN A 393 -1.99 18.51 -25.74
C GLN A 393 -1.96 19.43 -24.52
N VAL A 394 -0.99 20.34 -24.41
CA VAL A 394 -0.84 21.22 -23.22
C VAL A 394 -2.02 22.21 -23.06
N GLN A 395 -2.78 22.49 -24.12
CA GLN A 395 -4.01 23.31 -24.03
C GLN A 395 -5.22 22.60 -23.38
N THR A 396 -5.11 21.30 -23.06
CA THR A 396 -6.23 20.53 -22.46
C THR A 396 -5.98 20.09 -21.01
N GLY A 397 -4.82 20.43 -20.43
CA GLY A 397 -4.35 19.86 -19.16
C GLY A 397 -4.40 20.77 -17.92
N TYR A 398 -5.00 21.95 -17.98
CA TYR A 398 -5.22 22.77 -16.77
C TYR A 398 -6.58 22.44 -16.14
N PRO A 399 -6.64 21.90 -14.92
CA PRO A 399 -7.84 22.01 -14.10
C PRO A 399 -7.97 23.49 -13.72
N HIS A 400 -9.10 24.09 -14.08
CA HIS A 400 -9.61 25.22 -13.30
C HIS A 400 -9.99 24.67 -11.92
N GLU A 401 -9.14 24.86 -10.93
CA GLU A 401 -9.48 25.06 -9.51
C GLU A 401 -8.30 25.64 -8.73
#